data_AF-A0A965UC92-F1
#
_entry.id   AF-A0A965UC92-F1
#
_cell.length_a   1.000
_cell.length_b   1.000
_cell.length_c   1.000
_cell.angle_alpha   90.00
_cell.angle_beta   90.00
_cell.angle_gamma   90.00
#
_symmetry.space_group_name_H-M   'P 1'
#
loop_
_entity.id
_entity.type
_entity.pdbx_description
1 polymer ?
#
loop_
_entity_poly.entity_id
_entity_poly.type
_entity_poly.pdbx_seq_one_letter_code
_entity_poly.pdbx_strand_id
1 'polypeptide(L)'
;MDKLVRIPGTALIPERDVGKLPILDIRHLGIDFGGLSAVDDFNLTIGRTEIAGLIGPNGAGKTTVFNLITNVYTPTRGSILLDGKDTAGKKTYQLNKMGIARTFQNIRLFKALTVEDNVKIGLHNATGYSLGQSILRLPCYWKEEKRAHEEALHLLSIFDMQDMAGWKAGSLPYGAQRRFQKTDAG
;
A
#
# COMPACT_ATOMS: atom_id res chain seq x y z
N MET A 1 -3.67 -1.88 -45.10
CA MET A 1 -4.31 -0.67 -44.53
C MET A 1 -4.98 -1.13 -43.25
N ASP A 2 -4.34 -0.90 -42.12
CA ASP A 2 -4.85 -1.40 -40.84
C ASP A 2 -5.95 -0.47 -40.31
N LYS A 3 -7.09 -1.08 -39.99
CA LYS A 3 -8.29 -0.41 -39.49
C LYS A 3 -8.05 0.04 -38.05
N LEU A 4 -8.27 1.33 -37.78
CA LEU A 4 -8.26 1.89 -36.43
C LEU A 4 -9.45 1.34 -35.62
N VAL A 5 -9.20 0.80 -34.41
CA VAL A 5 -10.22 0.28 -33.49
C VAL A 5 -10.21 1.11 -32.21
N ARG A 6 -11.39 1.52 -31.74
CA ARG A 6 -11.58 2.32 -30.52
C ARG A 6 -11.30 1.43 -29.31
N ILE A 7 -10.23 1.72 -28.55
CA ILE A 7 -10.03 1.14 -27.22
C ILE A 7 -11.03 1.82 -26.27
N PRO A 8 -11.88 1.09 -25.54
CA PRO A 8 -12.85 1.70 -24.63
C PRO A 8 -12.12 2.15 -23.36
N GLY A 9 -11.65 3.39 -23.37
CA GLY A 9 -11.11 4.11 -22.21
C GLY A 9 -10.83 5.56 -22.62
N THR A 10 -11.40 6.52 -21.91
CA THR A 10 -11.28 7.96 -22.21
C THR A 10 -9.89 8.55 -21.93
N ALA A 11 -8.91 7.72 -21.58
CA ALA A 11 -7.61 8.15 -21.08
C ALA A 11 -6.51 8.08 -22.15
N LEU A 12 -5.62 9.07 -22.10
CA LEU A 12 -4.37 9.06 -22.83
C LEU A 12 -3.43 8.06 -22.16
N ILE A 13 -2.91 7.10 -22.92
CA ILE A 13 -1.89 6.15 -22.43
C ILE A 13 -0.57 6.40 -23.15
N PRO A 14 0.58 6.10 -22.53
CA PRO A 14 1.87 6.14 -23.22
C PRO A 14 1.88 5.22 -24.44
N GLU A 15 2.51 5.64 -25.54
CA GLU A 15 2.59 4.85 -26.79
C GLU A 15 3.17 3.44 -26.58
N ARG A 16 4.13 3.29 -25.65
CA ARG A 16 4.73 2.00 -25.28
C ARG A 16 3.77 1.00 -24.59
N ASP A 17 2.62 1.46 -24.14
CA ASP A 17 1.59 0.65 -23.50
C ASP A 17 0.37 0.41 -24.43
N VAL A 18 0.45 0.85 -25.68
CA VAL A 18 -0.54 0.53 -26.72
C VAL A 18 -0.61 -1.00 -26.91
N GLY A 19 -1.84 -1.53 -26.91
CA GLY A 19 -2.10 -2.97 -27.02
C GLY A 19 -1.98 -3.76 -25.72
N LYS A 20 -1.59 -3.13 -24.61
CA LYS A 20 -1.60 -3.74 -23.27
C LYS A 20 -2.85 -3.29 -22.51
N LEU A 21 -3.37 -4.17 -21.66
CA LEU A 21 -4.39 -3.76 -20.69
C LEU A 21 -3.79 -2.74 -19.71
N PRO A 22 -4.53 -1.66 -19.39
CA PRO A 22 -4.11 -0.70 -18.37
C PRO A 22 -3.97 -1.40 -17.01
N ILE A 23 -3.03 -0.93 -16.20
CA ILE A 23 -2.78 -1.55 -14.89
C ILE A 23 -3.90 -1.22 -13.92
N LEU A 24 -4.45 -0.01 -14.00
CA LEU A 24 -5.58 0.44 -13.20
C LEU A 24 -6.58 1.14 -14.12
N ASP A 25 -7.84 0.74 -14.03
CA ASP A 25 -8.94 1.36 -14.76
C ASP A 25 -10.13 1.57 -13.84
N ILE A 26 -10.53 2.83 -13.68
CA ILE A 26 -11.57 3.30 -12.77
C ILE A 26 -12.67 3.91 -13.62
N ARG A 27 -13.90 3.40 -13.45
CA ARG A 27 -15.04 3.78 -14.28
C ARG A 27 -16.20 4.22 -13.40
N HIS A 28 -16.67 5.45 -13.62
CA HIS A 28 -17.84 6.05 -12.97
C HIS A 28 -17.85 5.89 -11.44
N LEU A 29 -16.67 6.00 -10.82
CA LEU A 29 -16.49 5.71 -9.41
C LEU A 29 -17.17 6.78 -8.55
N GLY A 30 -17.95 6.34 -7.56
CA GLY A 30 -18.57 7.27 -6.62
C GLY A 30 -18.91 6.64 -5.27
N ILE A 31 -18.99 7.52 -4.27
CA ILE A 31 -19.36 7.17 -2.90
C ILE A 31 -20.08 8.32 -2.21
N ASP A 32 -21.09 7.96 -1.42
CA ASP A 32 -21.90 8.90 -0.64
C ASP A 32 -21.73 8.62 0.85
N PHE A 33 -21.59 9.67 1.65
CA PHE A 33 -21.56 9.60 3.11
C PHE A 33 -22.74 10.38 3.68
N GLY A 34 -23.69 9.66 4.32
CA GLY A 34 -24.84 10.30 4.96
C GLY A 34 -25.70 11.14 4.00
N GLY A 35 -25.77 10.76 2.72
CA GLY A 35 -26.51 11.49 1.68
C GLY A 35 -25.70 12.56 0.94
N LEU A 36 -24.46 12.84 1.34
CA LEU A 36 -23.56 13.73 0.62
C LEU A 36 -22.61 12.94 -0.29
N SER A 37 -22.63 13.24 -1.59
CA SER A 37 -21.68 12.66 -2.54
C SER A 37 -20.27 13.23 -2.31
N ALA A 38 -19.33 12.37 -1.89
CA ALA A 38 -17.95 12.77 -1.64
C ALA A 38 -17.04 12.55 -2.86
N VAL A 39 -17.41 11.62 -3.74
CA VAL A 39 -16.81 11.43 -5.06
C VAL A 39 -17.95 11.12 -6.00
N ASP A 40 -18.01 11.84 -7.12
CA ASP A 40 -19.02 11.63 -8.15
C ASP A 40 -18.39 11.47 -9.52
N ASP A 41 -18.83 10.44 -10.24
CA ASP A 41 -18.41 10.09 -11.60
C ASP A 41 -16.89 10.19 -11.87
N PHE A 42 -16.08 9.65 -10.95
CA PHE A 42 -14.64 9.69 -11.10
C PHE A 42 -14.15 8.61 -12.07
N ASN A 43 -13.42 9.02 -13.10
CA ASN A 43 -12.88 8.17 -14.15
C ASN A 43 -11.37 8.38 -14.26
N LEU A 44 -10.60 7.30 -14.27
CA LEU A 44 -9.14 7.34 -14.37
C LEU A 44 -8.62 6.02 -14.92
N THR A 45 -7.74 6.08 -15.91
CA THR A 45 -7.02 4.91 -16.41
C THR A 45 -5.53 5.20 -16.33
N ILE A 46 -4.74 4.24 -15.86
CA ILE A 46 -3.28 4.34 -15.70
C ILE A 46 -2.61 3.22 -16.49
N GLY A 47 -1.62 3.56 -17.32
CA GLY A 47 -0.75 2.61 -18.01
C GLY A 47 0.19 1.85 -17.05
N ARG A 48 0.80 0.75 -17.51
CA ARG A 48 1.64 -0.10 -16.64
C ARG A 48 2.89 0.59 -16.13
N THR A 49 3.37 1.59 -16.86
CA THR A 49 4.64 2.28 -16.60
C THR A 49 4.43 3.77 -16.37
N GLU A 50 3.24 4.15 -15.95
CA GLU A 50 2.81 5.54 -15.80
C GLU A 50 2.85 5.98 -14.35
N ILE A 51 3.25 7.23 -14.13
CA ILE A 51 3.20 7.89 -12.82
C ILE A 51 2.10 8.96 -12.91
N ALA A 52 0.99 8.72 -12.22
CA ALA A 52 -0.13 9.65 -12.17
C ALA A 52 -0.18 10.39 -10.83
N GLY A 53 -0.54 11.68 -10.86
CA GLY A 53 -0.75 12.51 -9.68
C GLY A 53 -2.18 13.03 -9.60
N LEU A 54 -2.84 12.88 -8.45
CA LEU A 54 -4.16 13.45 -8.19
C LEU A 54 -4.03 14.74 -7.38
N ILE A 55 -4.32 15.88 -8.02
CA ILE A 55 -4.26 17.22 -7.42
C ILE A 55 -5.65 17.87 -7.34
N GLY A 56 -5.85 18.77 -6.38
CA GLY A 56 -7.13 19.44 -6.17
C GLY A 56 -7.19 20.13 -4.79
N PRO A 57 -8.21 20.97 -4.54
CA PRO A 57 -8.35 21.67 -3.25
C PRO A 57 -8.65 20.72 -2.08
N ASN A 58 -8.49 21.20 -0.85
CA ASN A 58 -8.87 20.43 0.34
C ASN A 58 -10.39 20.16 0.31
N GLY A 59 -10.78 18.93 0.65
CA GLY A 59 -12.18 18.50 0.58
C GLY A 59 -12.65 18.01 -0.81
N ALA A 60 -11.84 18.11 -1.86
CA ALA A 60 -12.19 17.64 -3.21
C ALA A 60 -12.28 16.10 -3.39
N GLY A 61 -12.33 15.33 -2.30
CA GLY A 61 -12.46 13.87 -2.39
C GLY A 61 -11.18 13.09 -2.72
N LYS A 62 -10.00 13.73 -2.83
CA LYS A 62 -8.72 13.03 -3.16
C LYS A 62 -8.44 11.84 -2.24
N THR A 63 -8.46 12.07 -0.92
CA THR A 63 -8.25 11.02 0.08
C THR A 63 -9.32 9.93 -0.02
N THR A 64 -10.55 10.31 -0.35
CA THR A 64 -11.66 9.38 -0.58
C THR A 64 -11.39 8.47 -1.77
N VAL A 65 -10.92 9.01 -2.90
CA VAL A 65 -10.50 8.23 -4.07
C VAL A 65 -9.40 7.22 -3.71
N PHE A 66 -8.37 7.64 -2.96
CA PHE A 66 -7.33 6.71 -2.49
C PHE A 66 -7.89 5.60 -1.59
N ASN A 67 -8.84 5.93 -0.71
CA ASN A 67 -9.50 4.94 0.15
C ASN A 67 -10.36 3.95 -0.66
N LEU A 68 -10.99 4.39 -1.74
CA LEU A 68 -11.75 3.53 -2.65
C LEU A 68 -10.82 2.59 -3.43
N ILE A 69 -9.74 3.11 -4.04
CA ILE A 69 -8.77 2.30 -4.79
C ILE A 69 -8.15 1.19 -3.92
N THR A 70 -7.99 1.45 -2.63
CA THR A 70 -7.41 0.51 -1.67
C THR A 70 -8.43 -0.37 -0.93
N ASN A 71 -9.72 -0.31 -1.32
CA ASN A 71 -10.86 -0.94 -0.64
C ASN A 71 -10.90 -0.69 0.88
N VAL A 72 -10.42 0.46 1.34
CA VAL A 72 -10.74 0.93 2.71
C VAL A 72 -12.22 1.31 2.77
N TYR A 73 -12.75 1.85 1.67
CA TYR A 73 -14.18 2.06 1.46
C TYR A 73 -14.64 1.27 0.25
N THR A 74 -15.87 0.76 0.32
CA THR A 74 -16.55 0.14 -0.82
C THR A 74 -17.29 1.23 -1.59
N PRO A 75 -17.07 1.39 -2.90
CA PRO A 75 -17.83 2.35 -3.70
C PRO A 75 -19.32 2.01 -3.71
N THR A 76 -20.18 3.04 -3.72
CA THR A 76 -21.63 2.85 -3.91
C THR A 76 -21.98 2.67 -5.39
N ARG A 77 -21.13 3.16 -6.29
CA ARG A 77 -21.28 3.10 -7.74
C ARG A 77 -19.94 3.05 -8.46
N GLY A 78 -19.98 2.56 -9.70
CA GLY A 78 -18.81 2.40 -10.55
C GLY A 78 -18.02 1.12 -10.27
N SER A 79 -16.85 1.02 -10.91
CA SER A 79 -15.99 -0.16 -10.82
C SER A 79 -14.52 0.23 -10.85
N ILE A 80 -13.69 -0.61 -10.23
CA ILE A 80 -12.24 -0.48 -10.21
C ILE A 80 -11.68 -1.80 -10.73
N LEU A 81 -10.94 -1.74 -11.83
CA LEU A 81 -10.30 -2.89 -12.45
C LEU A 81 -8.79 -2.76 -12.28
N LEU A 82 -8.16 -3.81 -11.80
CA LEU A 82 -6.71 -3.94 -11.71
C LEU A 82 -6.25 -5.04 -12.66
N ASP A 83 -5.44 -4.68 -13.65
CA ASP A 83 -5.02 -5.57 -14.74
C ASP A 83 -6.23 -6.30 -15.38
N GLY A 84 -7.30 -5.54 -15.65
CA GLY A 84 -8.56 -6.04 -16.20
C GLY A 84 -9.43 -6.85 -15.23
N LYS A 85 -9.03 -7.05 -13.97
CA LYS A 85 -9.80 -7.80 -12.96
C LYS A 85 -10.49 -6.87 -11.98
N ASP A 86 -11.79 -7.09 -11.77
CA ASP A 86 -12.58 -6.32 -10.80
C ASP A 86 -12.07 -6.52 -9.36
N THR A 87 -11.96 -5.42 -8.62
CA THR A 87 -11.56 -5.39 -7.21
C THR A 87 -12.75 -5.42 -6.25
N ALA A 88 -13.99 -5.39 -6.75
CA ALA A 88 -15.20 -5.48 -5.94
C ALA A 88 -15.22 -6.74 -5.05
N GLY A 89 -15.61 -6.56 -3.79
CA GLY A 89 -15.68 -7.64 -2.80
C GLY A 89 -14.33 -8.20 -2.33
N LYS A 90 -13.20 -7.70 -2.85
CA LYS A 90 -11.87 -8.09 -2.37
C LYS A 90 -11.54 -7.40 -1.05
N LYS A 91 -10.94 -8.12 -0.11
CA LYS A 91 -10.39 -7.51 1.10
C LYS A 91 -9.06 -6.81 0.78
N THR A 92 -8.67 -5.82 1.57
CA THR A 92 -7.43 -5.04 1.36
C THR A 92 -6.18 -5.92 1.22
N TYR A 93 -6.07 -7.00 2.00
CA TYR A 93 -4.93 -7.93 1.88
C TYR A 93 -4.91 -8.68 0.53
N GLN A 94 -6.07 -8.92 -0.08
CA GLN A 94 -6.17 -9.56 -1.39
C GLN A 94 -5.74 -8.60 -2.49
N LEU A 95 -6.11 -7.31 -2.37
CA LEU A 95 -5.65 -6.26 -3.27
C LEU A 95 -4.14 -6.03 -3.23
N ASN A 96 -3.55 -6.11 -2.03
CA ASN A 96 -2.10 -6.08 -1.89
C ASN A 96 -1.43 -7.22 -2.67
N LYS A 97 -1.94 -8.45 -2.56
CA LYS A 97 -1.48 -9.59 -3.37
C LYS A 97 -1.73 -9.45 -4.87
N MET A 98 -2.68 -8.61 -5.28
CA MET A 98 -2.94 -8.30 -6.69
C MET A 98 -2.02 -7.19 -7.23
N GLY A 99 -1.24 -6.52 -6.37
CA GLY A 99 -0.25 -5.52 -6.76
C GLY A 99 -0.57 -4.08 -6.33
N ILE A 100 -1.62 -3.83 -5.54
CA ILE A 100 -1.90 -2.50 -4.97
C ILE A 100 -1.26 -2.38 -3.59
N ALA A 101 -0.20 -1.58 -3.47
CA ALA A 101 0.34 -1.17 -2.19
C ALA A 101 0.00 0.30 -1.90
N ARG A 102 -0.23 0.63 -0.63
CA ARG A 102 -0.41 2.01 -0.16
C ARG A 102 0.60 2.31 0.92
N THR A 103 1.41 3.33 0.67
CA THR A 103 2.29 3.89 1.69
C THR A 103 1.45 4.66 2.72
N PHE A 104 1.59 4.36 4.00
CA PHE A 104 0.93 5.11 5.06
C PHE A 104 1.68 6.42 5.33
N GLN A 105 1.00 7.55 5.24
CA GLN A 105 1.63 8.88 5.44
C GLN A 105 2.09 9.13 6.87
N ASN A 106 1.58 8.37 7.84
CA ASN A 106 1.87 8.60 9.26
C ASN A 106 2.21 7.27 9.92
N ILE A 107 3.49 6.96 9.94
CA ILE A 107 4.00 5.76 10.58
C ILE A 107 4.24 6.11 12.04
N ARG A 108 3.37 5.56 12.90
CA ARG A 108 3.50 5.70 14.34
C ARG A 108 4.70 4.88 14.78
N LEU A 109 5.87 5.49 14.74
CA LEU A 109 7.06 4.98 15.38
C LEU A 109 6.74 4.69 16.85
N PHE A 110 6.90 3.44 17.27
CA PHE A 110 6.88 3.10 18.69
C PHE A 110 8.19 3.61 19.29
N LYS A 111 8.19 4.88 19.70
CA LYS A 111 9.37 5.61 20.18
C LYS A 111 10.10 4.92 21.34
N ALA A 112 9.38 4.11 22.11
CA ALA A 112 9.90 3.35 23.25
C ALA A 112 10.60 2.04 22.85
N LEU A 113 10.31 1.51 21.65
CA LEU A 113 10.88 0.27 21.13
C LEU A 113 12.15 0.53 20.33
N THR A 114 12.95 -0.52 20.13
CA THR A 114 14.14 -0.43 19.28
C THR A 114 13.73 -0.32 17.81
N VAL A 115 14.65 0.16 16.96
CA VAL A 115 14.48 0.20 15.51
C VAL A 115 14.16 -1.19 14.98
N GLU A 116 14.90 -2.19 15.43
CA GLU A 116 14.68 -3.59 15.06
C GLU A 116 13.28 -4.11 15.47
N ASP A 117 12.84 -3.81 16.69
CA ASP A 117 11.53 -4.24 17.17
C ASP A 117 10.38 -3.62 16.37
N ASN A 118 10.53 -2.35 15.96
CA ASN A 118 9.54 -1.70 15.10
C ASN A 118 9.46 -2.43 13.74
N VAL A 119 10.60 -2.82 13.13
CA VAL A 119 10.61 -3.60 11.88
C VAL A 119 10.00 -4.98 12.06
N LYS A 120 10.31 -5.68 13.16
CA LYS A 120 9.74 -6.99 13.48
C LYS A 120 8.21 -6.92 13.64
N ILE A 121 7.68 -5.84 14.24
CA ILE A 121 6.23 -5.62 14.35
C ILE A 121 5.60 -5.41 12.96
N GLY A 122 6.25 -4.64 12.09
CA GLY A 122 5.83 -4.46 10.69
C GLY A 122 5.79 -5.79 9.94
N LEU A 123 6.86 -6.59 10.03
CA LEU A 123 6.96 -7.94 9.47
C LEU A 123 5.86 -8.87 10.01
N HIS A 124 5.59 -8.84 11.32
CA HIS A 124 4.61 -9.74 11.94
C HIS A 124 3.16 -9.41 11.57
N ASN A 125 2.83 -8.14 11.29
CA ASN A 125 1.51 -7.76 10.77
C ASN A 125 1.21 -8.36 9.38
N ALA A 126 2.24 -8.76 8.61
CA ALA A 126 2.07 -9.45 7.33
C ALA A 126 1.81 -10.97 7.47
N THR A 127 2.05 -11.54 8.67
CA THR A 127 1.93 -12.98 8.94
C THR A 127 1.00 -13.23 10.13
N GLY A 128 -0.27 -13.54 9.87
CA GLY A 128 -1.23 -13.89 10.92
C GLY A 128 -0.76 -15.10 11.73
N TYR A 129 -0.31 -14.89 12.95
CA TYR A 129 0.00 -15.96 13.91
C TYR A 129 -0.88 -15.91 15.15
N SER A 130 -1.18 -17.10 15.66
CA SER A 130 -1.99 -17.35 16.84
C SER A 130 -1.26 -16.92 18.10
N LEU A 131 -1.81 -15.94 18.81
CA LEU A 131 -1.40 -15.46 20.15
C LEU A 131 -1.10 -16.59 21.16
N GLY A 132 -1.64 -17.81 20.94
CA GLY A 132 -1.42 -18.97 21.81
C GLY A 132 -0.01 -19.57 21.77
N GLN A 133 0.76 -19.40 20.69
CA GLN A 133 2.11 -19.98 20.61
C GLN A 133 3.19 -19.12 21.30
N SER A 134 2.98 -17.80 21.39
CA SER A 134 3.92 -16.85 22.03
C SER A 134 4.03 -17.04 23.55
N ILE A 135 3.08 -17.74 24.17
CA ILE A 135 3.06 -17.98 25.63
C ILE A 135 3.92 -19.20 26.03
N LEU A 136 4.16 -20.16 25.12
CA LEU A 136 4.70 -21.48 25.49
C LEU A 136 6.23 -21.65 25.37
N ARG A 137 7.01 -20.63 24.98
CA ARG A 137 8.51 -20.64 24.92
C ARG A 137 9.12 -21.97 24.41
N LEU A 138 8.50 -22.58 23.39
CA LEU A 138 8.95 -23.85 22.82
C LEU A 138 10.28 -23.65 22.05
N PRO A 139 11.09 -24.71 21.84
CA PRO A 139 12.38 -24.62 21.13
C PRO A 139 12.29 -24.00 19.73
N CYS A 140 11.14 -24.14 19.06
CA CYS A 140 10.86 -23.51 17.77
C CYS A 140 10.85 -21.97 17.82
N TYR A 141 10.60 -21.37 18.99
CA TYR A 141 10.60 -19.92 19.20
C TYR A 141 11.97 -19.28 18.90
N TRP A 142 13.06 -19.91 19.36
CA TRP A 142 14.43 -19.41 19.15
C TRP A 142 14.82 -19.40 17.67
N LYS A 143 14.31 -20.35 16.89
CA LYS A 143 14.56 -20.43 15.45
C LYS A 143 13.81 -19.34 14.70
N GLU A 144 12.55 -19.09 15.07
CA GLU A 144 11.73 -18.01 14.52
C GLU A 144 12.27 -16.63 14.91
N GLU A 145 12.72 -16.46 16.16
CA GLU A 145 13.30 -15.20 16.64
C GLU A 145 14.61 -14.86 15.91
N LYS A 146 15.47 -15.86 15.68
CA LYS A 146 16.69 -15.69 14.87
C LYS A 146 16.37 -15.32 13.43
N ARG A 147 15.37 -15.97 12.82
CA ARG A 147 14.91 -15.65 11.47
C ARG A 147 14.37 -14.22 11.37
N ALA A 148 13.52 -13.82 12.32
CA ALA A 148 12.97 -12.46 12.37
C ALA A 148 14.06 -11.40 12.60
N HIS A 149 15.09 -11.72 13.37
CA HIS A 149 16.26 -10.84 13.54
C HIS A 149 17.05 -10.68 12.23
N GLU A 150 17.38 -11.78 11.55
CA GLU A 150 18.09 -11.75 10.27
C GLU A 150 17.30 -10.98 9.19
N GLU A 151 15.99 -11.20 9.12
CA GLU A 151 15.10 -10.53 8.17
C GLU A 151 14.94 -9.03 8.48
N ALA A 152 14.83 -8.66 9.77
CA ALA A 152 14.79 -7.26 10.18
C ALA A 152 16.11 -6.53 9.85
N LEU A 153 17.26 -7.16 10.10
CA LEU A 153 18.56 -6.60 9.74
C LEU A 153 18.73 -6.45 8.22
N HIS A 154 18.26 -7.44 7.45
CA HIS A 154 18.27 -7.36 6.00
C HIS A 154 17.39 -6.21 5.48
N LEU A 155 16.20 -5.99 6.03
CA LEU A 155 15.38 -4.84 5.66
C LEU A 155 16.05 -3.52 6.06
N LEU A 156 16.70 -3.46 7.21
CA LEU A 156 17.42 -2.27 7.67
C LEU A 156 18.67 -1.96 6.82
N SER A 157 19.33 -2.98 6.27
CA SER A 157 20.51 -2.79 5.41
C SER A 157 20.14 -2.10 4.09
N ILE A 158 18.94 -2.33 3.54
CA ILE A 158 18.43 -1.65 2.33
C ILE A 158 18.38 -0.12 2.53
N PHE A 159 18.27 0.34 3.79
CA PHE A 159 18.19 1.76 4.14
C PHE A 159 19.44 2.28 4.87
N ASP A 160 20.53 1.51 4.92
CA ASP A 160 21.77 1.80 5.66
C ASP A 160 21.52 2.08 7.15
N MET A 161 20.68 1.28 7.80
CA MET A 161 20.24 1.47 9.20
C MET A 161 20.58 0.30 10.15
N GLN A 162 21.30 -0.72 9.68
CA GLN A 162 21.65 -1.92 10.46
C GLN A 162 22.40 -1.61 11.77
N ASP A 163 23.33 -0.64 11.75
CA ASP A 163 24.11 -0.25 12.94
C ASP A 163 23.27 0.47 14.01
N MET A 164 22.05 0.88 13.64
CA MET A 164 21.10 1.56 14.53
C MET A 164 19.98 0.63 14.99
N ALA A 165 20.03 -0.67 14.66
CA ALA A 165 18.99 -1.65 14.99
C ALA A 165 18.63 -1.66 16.49
N GLY A 166 19.65 -1.60 17.37
CA GLY A 166 19.47 -1.60 18.82
C GLY A 166 19.09 -0.25 19.44
N TRP A 167 19.02 0.84 18.65
CA TRP A 167 18.70 2.17 19.17
C TRP A 167 17.20 2.28 19.40
N LYS A 168 16.78 3.07 20.39
CA LYS A 168 15.35 3.41 20.52
C LYS A 168 14.93 4.26 19.32
N ALA A 169 13.80 3.94 18.71
CA ALA A 169 13.30 4.68 17.55
C ALA A 169 13.10 6.19 17.87
N GLY A 170 12.77 6.52 19.13
CA GLY A 170 12.65 7.90 19.59
C GLY A 170 13.97 8.66 19.77
N SER A 171 15.11 7.97 19.89
CA SER A 171 16.43 8.59 20.05
C SER A 171 17.19 8.74 18.72
N LEU A 172 16.60 8.33 17.60
CA LEU A 172 17.20 8.49 16.29
C LEU A 172 17.31 9.99 15.90
N PRO A 173 18.43 10.41 15.28
CA PRO A 173 18.52 11.72 14.64
C PRO A 173 17.41 11.90 13.60
N TYR A 174 16.93 13.14 13.40
CA TYR A 174 15.79 13.43 12.52
C TYR A 174 15.93 12.86 11.10
N GLY A 175 17.14 12.91 10.52
CA GLY A 175 17.42 12.30 9.21
C GLY A 175 17.25 10.77 9.20
N ALA A 176 17.67 10.09 10.27
CA ALA A 176 17.48 8.66 10.45
C ALA A 176 16.00 8.31 10.73
N GLN A 177 15.26 9.15 11.46
CA GLN A 177 13.81 8.96 11.66
C GLN A 177 13.05 8.96 10.33
N ARG A 178 13.39 9.87 9.40
CA ARG A 178 12.74 9.91 8.07
C ARG A 178 13.09 8.70 7.20
N ARG A 179 14.32 8.19 7.28
CA ARG A 179 14.71 6.94 6.58
C ARG A 179 13.94 5.76 7.16
N PHE A 180 13.89 5.67 8.48
CA PHE A 180 13.24 4.58 9.18
C PHE A 180 11.73 4.51 8.92
N GLN A 181 11.05 5.65 8.87
CA GLN A 181 9.65 5.71 8.44
C GLN A 181 9.44 5.11 7.05
N LYS A 182 10.40 5.18 6.12
CA LYS A 182 10.23 4.55 4.81
C LYS A 182 10.39 3.03 4.85
N THR A 183 11.15 2.50 5.82
CA THR A 183 11.37 1.06 6.02
C THR A 183 10.12 0.35 6.53
N ASP A 184 9.34 1.00 7.39
CA ASP A 184 8.09 0.46 7.98
C ASP A 184 6.84 0.70 7.09
N ALA A 185 7.03 1.25 5.89
CA ALA A 185 5.97 1.52 4.91
C ALA A 185 5.77 0.42 3.86
N GLY A 186 6.62 -0.62 3.89
CA GLY A 186 6.73 -1.69 2.90
C GLY A 186 5.87 -2.90 3.21
#